data_AF-A0A6A1UN67-F1
#
_entry.id   AF-A0A6A1UN67-F1
#
_cell.length_a   1.000
_cell.length_b   1.000
_cell.length_c   1.000
_cell.angle_alpha   90.00
_cell.angle_beta   90.00
_cell.angle_gamma   90.00
#
_symmetry.space_group_name_H-M   'P 1'
#
loop_
_entity.id
_entity.type
_entity.pdbx_description
1 polymer ?
#
loop_
_entity_poly.entity_id
_entity_poly.type
_entity_poly.pdbx_seq_one_letter_code
_entity_poly.pdbx_strand_id
1 'polypeptide(L)'
;MTSTMNTTYRTHRNRMFQHYSVFNSKEEALEHPYPDLNKEELTCVCDLFASEEFQKNPESDEISTVLLYKKTHTNKDGMWTLEDARENFEKMEALQLQYESEESHTPKWRFSLRCWGRKRVTCEVGEARLQIEEMRARQLEYEALLVKWSDMEQTMREQLMAE
;
A
#
# COMPACT_ATOMS: atom_id res chain seq x y z
N MET A 1 0.03 -0.34 27.11
CA MET A 1 -1.26 0.34 26.82
C MET A 1 -1.31 1.00 25.44
N THR A 2 -0.26 0.92 24.61
CA THR A 2 -0.18 1.51 23.26
C THR A 2 -0.89 0.70 22.16
N SER A 3 -1.12 -0.61 22.34
CA SER A 3 -1.87 -1.42 21.36
C SER A 3 -3.33 -1.00 21.20
N THR A 4 -3.98 -0.49 22.25
CA THR A 4 -5.42 -0.16 22.23
C THR A 4 -5.72 1.13 21.46
N MET A 5 -4.82 2.13 21.49
CA MET A 5 -4.97 3.37 20.72
C MET A 5 -4.74 3.17 19.22
N ASN A 6 -3.86 2.23 18.85
CA ASN A 6 -3.56 1.96 17.45
C ASN A 6 -4.70 1.18 16.77
N THR A 7 -5.34 0.22 17.45
CA THR A 7 -6.47 -0.55 16.86
C THR A 7 -7.74 0.28 16.70
N THR A 8 -8.02 1.21 17.63
CA THR A 8 -9.16 2.13 17.55
C THR A 8 -9.01 3.10 16.39
N TYR A 9 -7.85 3.73 16.24
CA TYR A 9 -7.52 4.59 15.09
C TYR A 9 -7.60 3.83 13.75
N ARG A 10 -7.04 2.61 13.69
CA ARG A 10 -7.10 1.75 12.49
C ARG A 10 -8.53 1.38 12.11
N THR A 11 -9.34 1.00 13.08
CA THR A 11 -10.75 0.63 12.84
C THR A 11 -11.53 1.84 12.33
N HIS A 12 -11.28 3.03 12.89
CA HIS A 12 -11.92 4.27 12.49
C HIS A 12 -11.54 4.66 11.05
N ARG A 13 -10.24 4.65 10.71
CA ARG A 13 -9.74 4.92 9.36
C ARG A 13 -10.29 3.94 8.33
N ASN A 14 -10.32 2.65 8.64
CA ASN A 14 -10.87 1.63 7.73
C ASN A 14 -12.38 1.85 7.52
N ARG A 15 -13.15 2.17 8.56
CA ARG A 15 -14.59 2.52 8.41
C ARG A 15 -14.82 3.73 7.50
N MET A 16 -13.99 4.76 7.59
CA MET A 16 -14.05 5.90 6.67
C MET A 16 -13.76 5.50 5.22
N PHE A 17 -12.73 4.67 5.02
CA PHE A 17 -12.38 4.19 3.69
C PHE A 17 -13.49 3.32 3.09
N GLN A 18 -14.09 2.42 3.87
CA GLN A 18 -15.23 1.61 3.42
C GLN A 18 -16.38 2.49 2.95
N HIS A 19 -16.70 3.54 3.70
CA HIS A 19 -17.72 4.51 3.31
C HIS A 19 -17.36 5.23 2.00
N TYR A 20 -16.13 5.75 1.89
CA TYR A 20 -15.63 6.41 0.68
C TYR A 20 -15.68 5.49 -0.55
N SER A 21 -15.34 4.22 -0.40
CA SER A 21 -15.25 3.25 -1.50
C SER A 21 -16.57 2.90 -2.18
N VAL A 22 -17.70 3.30 -1.58
CA VAL A 22 -19.04 3.16 -2.17
C VAL A 22 -19.25 4.17 -3.30
N PHE A 23 -18.51 5.29 -3.30
CA PHE A 23 -18.62 6.35 -4.28
C PHE A 23 -17.59 6.19 -5.40
N ASN A 24 -17.93 6.67 -6.60
CA ASN A 24 -17.08 6.54 -7.78
C ASN A 24 -16.13 7.73 -7.96
N SER A 25 -16.39 8.85 -7.28
CA SER A 25 -15.54 10.04 -7.31
C SER A 25 -15.44 10.72 -5.95
N LYS A 26 -14.42 11.58 -5.82
CA LYS A 26 -14.20 12.39 -4.63
C LYS A 26 -15.36 13.35 -4.39
N GLU A 27 -15.89 13.94 -5.45
CA GLU A 27 -16.98 14.91 -5.42
C GLU A 27 -18.28 14.28 -4.91
N GLU A 28 -18.58 13.06 -5.36
CA GLU A 28 -19.74 12.29 -4.89
C GLU A 28 -19.62 11.95 -3.39
N ALA A 29 -18.42 11.59 -2.92
CA ALA A 29 -18.18 11.32 -1.50
C ALA A 29 -18.31 12.57 -0.61
N LEU A 30 -17.99 13.76 -1.14
CA LEU A 30 -18.11 15.03 -0.39
C LEU A 30 -19.57 15.44 -0.15
N GLU A 31 -20.49 15.06 -1.04
CA GLU A 31 -21.94 15.27 -0.87
C GLU A 31 -22.56 14.32 0.17
N HIS A 32 -21.82 13.28 0.56
CA HIS A 32 -22.24 12.26 1.53
C HIS A 32 -21.28 12.21 2.73
N PRO A 33 -21.34 13.19 3.65
CA PRO A 33 -20.43 13.25 4.80
C PRO A 33 -20.63 12.06 5.73
N TYR A 34 -19.52 11.50 6.20
CA TYR A 34 -19.52 10.46 7.24
C TYR A 34 -19.97 11.06 8.59
N PRO A 35 -20.80 10.35 9.39
CA PRO A 35 -21.24 10.86 10.69
C PRO A 35 -20.02 11.16 11.58
N ASP A 36 -20.04 12.32 12.24
CA ASP A 36 -19.00 12.81 13.16
C ASP A 36 -17.72 13.41 12.54
N LEU A 37 -17.61 13.49 11.21
CA LEU A 37 -16.51 14.19 10.54
C LEU A 37 -16.90 15.64 10.19
N ASN A 38 -16.00 16.59 10.45
CA ASN A 38 -16.21 17.97 10.02
C ASN A 38 -15.87 18.13 8.52
N LYS A 39 -16.28 19.25 7.90
CA LYS A 39 -16.16 19.47 6.45
C LYS A 39 -14.71 19.50 5.95
N GLU A 40 -13.81 20.04 6.76
CA GLU A 40 -12.38 20.17 6.44
C GLU A 40 -11.67 18.82 6.55
N GLU A 41 -11.98 18.06 7.60
CA GLU A 41 -11.51 16.69 7.80
C GLU A 41 -12.02 15.75 6.71
N LEU A 42 -13.29 15.85 6.33
CA LEU A 42 -13.86 15.08 5.23
C LEU A 42 -13.12 15.37 3.92
N THR A 43 -12.82 16.64 3.65
CA THR A 43 -12.07 17.05 2.45
C THR A 43 -10.67 16.44 2.47
N CYS A 44 -9.96 16.54 3.58
CA CYS A 44 -8.62 15.97 3.77
C CYS A 44 -8.61 14.44 3.58
N VAL A 45 -9.59 13.75 4.15
CA VAL A 45 -9.75 12.29 4.02
C VAL A 45 -10.05 11.88 2.58
N CYS A 46 -10.94 12.62 1.90
CA CYS A 46 -11.25 12.40 0.49
C CYS A 46 -10.03 12.68 -0.41
N ASP A 47 -9.24 13.72 -0.14
CA ASP A 47 -7.97 14.00 -0.84
C ASP A 47 -6.94 12.89 -0.64
N LEU A 48 -6.79 12.42 0.60
CA LEU A 48 -5.90 11.31 0.93
C LEU A 48 -6.28 10.04 0.14
N PHE A 49 -7.56 9.69 0.08
CA PHE A 49 -8.01 8.48 -0.64
C PHE A 49 -8.03 8.64 -2.17
N ALA A 50 -8.18 9.86 -2.67
CA ALA A 50 -8.07 10.17 -4.10
C ALA A 50 -6.61 10.28 -4.57
N SER A 51 -5.66 10.46 -3.65
CA SER A 51 -4.24 10.61 -3.97
C SER A 51 -3.70 9.41 -4.75
N GLU A 52 -2.84 9.71 -5.71
CA GLU A 52 -2.19 8.68 -6.54
C GLU A 52 -1.36 7.73 -5.67
N GLU A 53 -0.77 8.19 -4.58
CA GLU A 53 0.01 7.36 -3.65
C GLU A 53 -0.85 6.33 -2.92
N PHE A 54 -2.09 6.69 -2.57
CA PHE A 54 -3.03 5.78 -1.92
C PHE A 54 -3.67 4.81 -2.91
N GLN A 55 -3.93 5.28 -4.15
CA GLN A 55 -4.46 4.45 -5.24
C GLN A 55 -3.40 3.57 -5.89
N LYS A 56 -2.12 3.95 -5.80
CA LYS A 56 -0.99 3.14 -6.23
C LYS A 56 -0.96 1.90 -5.37
N ASN A 57 -1.39 0.83 -6.01
CA ASN A 57 -1.07 -0.50 -5.57
C ASN A 57 0.47 -0.58 -5.48
N PRO A 58 1.08 -1.04 -4.37
CA PRO A 58 2.52 -1.34 -4.35
C PRO A 58 2.93 -2.41 -5.38
N GLU A 59 1.98 -2.93 -6.14
CA GLU A 59 2.05 -3.92 -7.21
C GLU A 59 2.45 -3.40 -8.61
N SER A 60 3.05 -2.21 -8.78
CA SER A 60 3.77 -1.98 -10.08
C SER A 60 5.03 -2.84 -10.21
N ASP A 61 5.46 -3.48 -9.12
CA ASP A 61 6.48 -4.55 -9.09
C ASP A 61 5.86 -5.97 -9.03
N GLU A 62 4.53 -6.10 -9.20
CA GLU A 62 3.86 -7.41 -9.24
C GLU A 62 4.13 -8.06 -10.60
N ILE A 63 5.09 -8.98 -10.62
CA ILE A 63 5.35 -9.83 -11.77
C ILE A 63 4.05 -10.59 -12.07
N SER A 64 3.37 -10.25 -13.18
CA SER A 64 2.16 -10.97 -13.59
C SER A 64 2.42 -12.48 -13.62
N THR A 65 1.42 -13.30 -13.35
CA THR A 65 1.55 -14.77 -13.38
C THR A 65 2.18 -15.27 -14.69
N VAL A 66 1.83 -14.63 -15.80
CA VAL A 66 2.39 -14.83 -17.14
C VAL A 66 3.89 -14.45 -17.18
N LEU A 67 4.26 -13.27 -16.68
CA LEU A 67 5.64 -12.82 -16.59
C LEU A 67 6.50 -13.70 -15.66
N LEU A 68 5.93 -14.21 -14.57
CA LEU A 68 6.61 -15.10 -13.61
C LEU A 68 6.88 -16.47 -14.24
N TYR A 69 5.92 -17.00 -14.98
CA TYR A 69 6.09 -18.22 -15.75
C TYR A 69 7.21 -18.07 -16.79
N LYS A 70 7.22 -16.96 -17.55
CA LYS A 70 8.31 -16.67 -18.49
C LYS A 70 9.67 -16.61 -17.80
N LYS A 71 9.79 -15.85 -16.71
CA LYS A 71 11.04 -15.69 -15.95
C LYS A 71 11.58 -17.01 -15.39
N THR A 72 10.72 -17.96 -15.05
CA THR A 72 11.11 -19.26 -14.49
C THR A 72 11.49 -20.30 -15.56
N HIS A 73 11.11 -20.08 -16.82
CA HIS A 73 11.30 -21.04 -17.92
C HIS A 73 12.23 -20.52 -19.02
N THR A 74 12.88 -19.37 -18.80
CA THR A 74 13.96 -18.85 -19.65
C THR A 74 15.29 -18.85 -18.92
N ASN A 75 16.37 -19.21 -19.61
CA ASN A 75 17.74 -19.11 -19.13
C ASN A 75 18.22 -17.65 -19.04
N LYS A 76 19.43 -17.41 -18.51
CA LYS A 76 20.02 -16.07 -18.38
C LYS A 76 20.11 -15.31 -19.71
N ASP A 77 20.24 -16.04 -20.82
CA ASP A 77 20.30 -15.49 -22.17
C ASP A 77 18.91 -15.25 -22.80
N GLY A 78 17.83 -15.44 -22.02
CA GLY A 78 16.45 -15.30 -22.47
C GLY A 78 15.93 -16.48 -23.31
N MET A 79 16.72 -17.53 -23.49
CA MET A 79 16.32 -18.71 -24.26
C MET A 79 15.43 -19.65 -23.44
N TRP A 80 14.38 -20.17 -24.06
CA TRP A 80 13.50 -21.17 -23.44
C TRP A 80 14.27 -22.44 -23.11
N THR A 81 14.02 -23.00 -21.93
CA THR A 81 14.66 -24.23 -21.48
C THR A 81 14.12 -25.46 -22.20
N LEU A 82 12.85 -25.42 -22.62
CA LEU A 82 12.12 -26.47 -23.33
C LEU A 82 11.20 -25.83 -24.39
N GLU A 83 11.05 -26.44 -25.56
CA GLU A 83 10.15 -25.96 -26.61
C GLU A 83 8.69 -25.93 -26.11
N ASP A 84 8.28 -26.96 -25.36
CA ASP A 84 6.93 -27.04 -24.76
C ASP A 84 6.65 -25.89 -23.78
N ALA A 85 7.68 -25.33 -23.12
CA ALA A 85 7.50 -24.21 -22.20
C ALA A 85 7.09 -22.94 -22.94
N ARG A 86 7.55 -22.75 -24.18
CA ARG A 86 7.14 -21.65 -25.04
C ARG A 86 5.67 -21.79 -25.47
N GLU A 87 5.27 -22.97 -25.93
CA GLU A 87 3.87 -23.22 -26.34
C GLU A 87 2.91 -23.06 -25.16
N ASN A 88 3.31 -23.52 -23.97
CA ASN A 88 2.53 -23.35 -22.74
C ASN A 88 2.42 -21.87 -22.32
N PHE A 89 3.48 -21.09 -22.51
CA PHE A 89 3.44 -19.64 -22.28
C PHE A 89 2.47 -18.96 -23.25
N GLU A 90 2.52 -19.29 -24.55
CA GLU A 90 1.60 -18.75 -25.56
C GLU A 90 0.13 -19.08 -25.24
N LYS A 91 -0.15 -20.30 -24.73
CA LYS A 91 -1.48 -20.68 -24.23
C LYS A 91 -1.90 -19.89 -23.00
N MET A 92 -0.98 -19.65 -22.07
CA MET A 92 -1.25 -18.85 -20.87
C MET A 92 -1.54 -17.38 -21.22
N GLU A 93 -0.80 -16.81 -22.16
CA GLU A 93 -1.00 -15.46 -22.70
C GLU A 93 -2.33 -15.35 -23.44
N ALA A 94 -2.68 -16.35 -24.25
CA ALA A 94 -3.97 -16.41 -24.94
C ALA A 94 -5.17 -16.51 -23.97
N LEU A 95 -5.06 -17.32 -22.91
CA LEU A 95 -6.08 -17.42 -21.87
C LEU A 95 -6.22 -16.12 -21.06
N GLN A 96 -5.11 -15.41 -20.81
CA GLN A 96 -5.12 -14.10 -20.14
C GLN A 96 -5.87 -13.06 -20.99
N LEU A 97 -5.61 -13.02 -22.31
CA LEU A 97 -6.31 -12.13 -23.25
C LEU A 97 -7.79 -12.50 -23.44
N GLN A 98 -8.12 -13.79 -23.40
CA GLN A 98 -9.51 -14.25 -23.41
C GLN A 98 -10.25 -13.80 -22.13
N TYR A 99 -9.63 -13.97 -20.96
CA TYR A 99 -10.19 -13.49 -19.70
C TYR A 99 -10.42 -11.97 -19.70
N GLU A 100 -9.48 -11.18 -20.24
CA GLU A 100 -9.58 -9.72 -20.37
C GLU A 100 -10.65 -9.28 -21.39
N SER A 101 -10.95 -10.08 -22.41
CA SER A 101 -12.01 -9.79 -23.39
C SER A 101 -13.40 -10.30 -22.97
N GLU A 102 -13.48 -11.40 -22.21
CA GLU A 102 -14.70 -11.93 -21.61
C GLU A 102 -15.13 -11.19 -20.33
N GLU A 103 -14.26 -10.32 -19.77
CA GLU A 103 -14.63 -9.41 -18.68
C GLU A 103 -15.82 -8.49 -19.03
N SER A 104 -16.19 -8.38 -20.31
CA SER A 104 -17.41 -7.71 -20.76
C SER A 104 -18.72 -8.40 -20.32
N HIS A 105 -18.71 -9.69 -19.92
CA HIS A 105 -19.92 -10.47 -19.56
C HIS A 105 -19.84 -11.16 -18.18
N THR A 106 -18.95 -10.71 -17.29
CA THR A 106 -18.99 -11.16 -15.89
C THR A 106 -20.03 -10.38 -15.09
N PRO A 107 -20.77 -11.00 -14.14
CA PRO A 107 -21.64 -10.25 -13.25
C PRO A 107 -20.81 -9.22 -12.47
N LYS A 108 -21.22 -7.95 -12.53
CA LYS A 108 -20.57 -6.78 -11.87
C LYS A 108 -20.15 -7.02 -10.41
N TRP A 109 -20.86 -7.92 -9.70
CA TRP A 109 -20.53 -8.30 -8.32
C TRP A 109 -19.24 -9.15 -8.18
N ARG A 110 -18.84 -9.95 -9.18
CA ARG A 110 -17.58 -10.72 -9.15
C ARG A 110 -16.36 -9.82 -9.32
N PHE A 111 -16.47 -8.82 -10.20
CA PHE A 111 -15.50 -7.74 -10.32
C PHE A 111 -15.41 -6.98 -8.99
N SER A 112 -16.57 -6.62 -8.41
CA SER A 112 -16.63 -5.96 -7.08
C SER A 112 -16.00 -6.79 -5.97
N LEU A 113 -16.21 -8.11 -5.91
CA LEU A 113 -15.67 -8.97 -4.85
C LEU A 113 -14.16 -9.18 -4.98
N ARG A 114 -13.66 -9.32 -6.22
CA ARG A 114 -12.21 -9.41 -6.52
C ARG A 114 -11.52 -8.07 -6.25
N CYS A 115 -12.11 -6.97 -6.69
CA CYS A 115 -11.64 -5.63 -6.37
C CYS A 115 -11.73 -5.32 -4.87
N TRP A 116 -12.75 -5.80 -4.15
CA TRP A 116 -12.84 -5.63 -2.70
C TRP A 116 -11.82 -6.48 -1.94
N GLY A 117 -11.60 -7.73 -2.34
CA GLY A 117 -10.56 -8.58 -1.78
C GLY A 117 -9.17 -7.99 -2.01
N ARG A 118 -8.91 -7.50 -3.23
CA ARG A 118 -7.65 -6.84 -3.59
C ARG A 118 -7.50 -5.49 -2.87
N LYS A 119 -8.49 -4.59 -2.93
CA LYS A 119 -8.49 -3.31 -2.21
C LYS A 119 -8.32 -3.48 -0.70
N ARG A 120 -8.88 -4.53 -0.10
CA ARG A 120 -8.69 -4.82 1.33
C ARG A 120 -7.24 -5.18 1.64
N VAL A 121 -6.63 -6.09 0.87
CA VAL A 121 -5.23 -6.47 1.05
C VAL A 121 -4.29 -5.29 0.80
N THR A 122 -4.57 -4.46 -0.20
CA THR A 122 -3.69 -3.32 -0.53
C THR A 122 -3.81 -2.19 0.48
N CYS A 123 -4.99 -1.97 1.06
CA CYS A 123 -5.17 -1.10 2.21
C CYS A 123 -4.41 -1.63 3.43
N GLU A 124 -4.49 -2.93 3.73
CA GLU A 124 -3.76 -3.54 4.85
C GLU A 124 -2.22 -3.42 4.68
N VAL A 125 -1.71 -3.58 3.46
CA VAL A 125 -0.28 -3.41 3.14
C VAL A 125 0.14 -1.94 3.20
N GLY A 126 -0.65 -1.02 2.65
CA GLY A 126 -0.41 0.43 2.76
C GLY A 126 -0.42 0.91 4.21
N GLU A 127 -1.31 0.37 5.04
CA GLU A 127 -1.38 0.62 6.48
C GLU A 127 -0.15 0.10 7.22
N ALA A 128 0.33 -1.10 6.89
CA ALA A 128 1.55 -1.65 7.47
C ALA A 128 2.78 -0.81 7.11
N ARG A 129 2.85 -0.26 5.89
CA ARG A 129 3.93 0.62 5.44
C ARG A 129 3.97 1.94 6.22
N LEU A 130 2.82 2.59 6.39
CA LEU A 130 2.70 3.82 7.19
C LEU A 130 3.10 3.58 8.65
N GLN A 131 2.73 2.44 9.25
CA GLN A 131 3.19 2.09 10.59
C GLN A 131 4.71 1.90 10.66
N ILE A 132 5.31 1.29 9.65
CA ILE A 132 6.77 1.13 9.58
C ILE A 132 7.46 2.50 9.49
N GLU A 133 6.96 3.43 8.67
CA GLU A 133 7.52 4.78 8.56
C GLU A 133 7.39 5.57 9.86
N GLU A 134 6.24 5.49 10.52
CA GLU A 134 6.01 6.15 11.80
C GLU A 134 6.91 5.57 12.91
N MET A 135 7.12 4.25 12.93
CA MET A 135 8.08 3.61 13.84
C MET A 135 9.52 4.06 13.55
N ARG A 136 9.90 4.17 12.26
CA ARG A 136 11.23 4.67 11.86
C ARG A 136 11.45 6.13 12.26
N ALA A 137 10.43 6.98 12.13
CA ALA A 137 10.51 8.39 12.53
C ALA A 137 10.77 8.52 14.05
N ARG A 138 10.05 7.78 14.88
CA ARG A 138 10.30 7.74 16.33
C ARG A 138 11.69 7.22 16.68
N GLN A 139 12.18 6.26 15.92
CA GLN A 139 13.52 5.72 16.14
C GLN A 139 14.60 6.75 15.80
N LEU A 140 14.43 7.51 14.72
CA LEU A 140 15.28 8.64 14.37
C LEU A 140 15.28 9.74 15.44
N GLU A 141 14.12 10.05 16.02
CA GLU A 141 14.03 11.02 17.13
C GLU A 141 14.81 10.55 18.35
N TYR A 142 14.72 9.26 18.69
CA TYR A 142 15.48 8.68 19.79
C TYR A 142 16.99 8.70 19.54
N GLU A 143 17.43 8.37 18.32
CA GLU A 143 18.84 8.45 17.93
C GLU A 143 19.36 9.89 17.98
N ALA A 144 18.57 10.87 17.54
CA ALA A 144 18.94 12.29 17.63
C ALA A 144 19.09 12.77 19.08
N LEU A 145 18.25 12.27 20.00
CA LEU A 145 18.37 12.57 21.42
C LEU A 145 19.63 11.95 22.04
N LEU A 146 19.96 10.71 21.65
CA LEU A 146 21.20 10.04 22.09
C LEU A 146 22.45 10.80 21.63
N VAL A 147 22.47 11.28 20.38
CA VAL A 147 23.57 12.10 19.87
C VAL A 147 23.71 13.39 20.68
N LYS A 148 22.61 14.12 20.88
CA LYS A 148 22.62 15.35 21.70
C LYS A 148 23.13 15.10 23.12
N TRP A 149 22.76 13.98 23.71
CA TRP A 149 23.21 13.62 25.06
C TRP A 149 24.71 13.32 25.08
N SER A 150 25.23 12.60 24.07
CA SER A 150 26.66 12.35 23.91
C SER A 150 27.47 13.64 23.72
N ASP A 151 26.99 14.58 22.91
CA ASP A 151 27.65 15.88 22.70
C ASP A 151 27.71 16.70 23.99
N MET A 152 26.64 16.64 24.78
CA MET A 152 26.56 17.32 26.08
C MET A 152 27.52 16.69 27.09
N GLU A 153 27.64 15.36 27.09
CA GLU A 153 28.61 14.66 27.95
C GLU A 153 30.06 14.96 27.53
N GLN A 154 30.32 15.01 26.23
CA GLN A 154 31.63 15.35 25.67
C GLN A 154 32.06 16.78 26.07
N THR A 155 31.17 17.75 25.92
CA THR A 155 31.44 19.15 26.30
C THR A 155 31.69 19.32 27.80
N MET A 156 30.95 18.60 28.66
CA MET A 156 31.22 18.58 30.10
C MET A 156 32.60 17.99 30.42
N ARG A 157 33.02 16.93 29.70
CA ARG A 157 34.35 16.33 29.86
C ARG A 157 35.47 17.27 29.40
N GLU A 158 35.28 17.99 28.30
CA GLU A 158 36.27 18.96 27.79
C GLU A 158 36.43 20.17 28.72
N GLN A 159 35.33 20.66 29.31
CA GLN A 159 35.38 21.75 30.30
C GLN A 159 36.17 21.35 31.57
N LEU A 160 36.07 20.10 32.00
CA LEU A 160 36.82 19.56 33.15
C LEU A 160 38.31 19.32 32.85
N MET A 161 38.70 19.24 31.58
CA MET A 161 40.10 19.04 31.16
C MET A 161 40.81 20.35 30.79
N ALA A 162 40.11 21.49 30.84
CA ALA A 162 40.61 22.82 30.52
C ALA A 162 41.00 23.68 31.74
N GLU A 163 40.82 23.16 32.96
CA GLU A 163 41.38 23.67 34.22
C GLU A 163 42.69 22.97 34.59
#